data_AF-A0A061I6Z7-F1
#
_entry.id   AF-A0A061I6Z7-F1
#
_cell.length_a   1.000
_cell.length_b   1.000
_cell.length_c   1.000
_cell.angle_alpha   90.00
_cell.angle_beta   90.00
_cell.angle_gamma   90.00
#
_symmetry.space_group_name_H-M   'P 1'
#
loop_
_entity.id
_entity.type
_entity.pdbx_description
1 polymer ?
#
loop_
_entity_poly.entity_id
_entity_poly.type
_entity_poly.pdbx_seq_one_letter_code
_entity_poly.pdbx_strand_id
1 'polypeptide(L)'
;MKPLLPADGPQLACVKKTSYADCIKAISSQALVTGASLYHAKVLHSHCSLSEPQTSYMAVAVVKKGTGFNLKELQGKKSCHTGLGRSAGWNVPIGLLFCEFPEPREPIEKDSVSFPQLCQLCSGCGCSSLQPYFGYTGAFKCLKDGGGDVAFVKHTTIFEVLSQKSDRDQYELLCLDGTRKPVDQFEQCYLARIPSHAVVARTVDGKEDLIWEILKVAQSCFLLSLIPVAIYCSPRKKKQEHFGKGKSKDFQLFDSPIEKDLLFKNSAIGLLRVPPRMDYRLYLGHSYVTAIRNLREAKCPETPSSSAAVKWCALSHHERRKCDEWSVNSGGQIECESAETTEDCIDKIVNGEADAMSLDGGYAYIAGQCGLVPVMAEKYDDGSCTDQEKGYYAVAVVKKSDRDITWDNLKGKKSCHTAVDRTAGWNIPMGLLYSRTKSCKFDEYFSQGCAPGYEKNSTLCDLCIGPNKCAPNNKEGYYGYTGAFRCLVEKGDVAFVKAQTILQNTEGNNNEAWAKGLKLDDFELLCPDGSRKPVQDYKSCHLAQAPNHVVVSRKEKADRVSNVLHFQLDSWKPVLSTKVKIQEVAATVMEMDAHKIHGLPLASMA
;
A
#
# COMPACT_ATOMS: atom_id res chain seq x y z
N MET A 1 21.16 18.78 -40.57
CA MET A 1 20.43 18.63 -39.28
C MET A 1 21.40 18.95 -38.16
N LYS A 2 21.13 19.97 -37.34
CA LYS A 2 21.94 20.22 -36.13
C LYS A 2 21.61 19.13 -35.09
N PRO A 3 22.62 18.53 -34.42
CA PRO A 3 22.34 17.63 -33.30
C PRO A 3 21.69 18.44 -32.18
N LEU A 4 20.45 18.11 -31.85
CA LEU A 4 19.61 18.83 -30.87
C LEU A 4 19.79 18.30 -29.44
N LEU A 5 20.53 17.21 -29.25
CA LEU A 5 20.97 16.71 -27.96
C LEU A 5 22.46 17.05 -27.75
N PRO A 6 22.93 17.30 -26.52
CA PRO A 6 24.36 17.42 -26.22
C PRO A 6 25.11 16.21 -26.80
N ALA A 7 26.32 16.40 -27.32
CA ALA A 7 27.13 15.30 -27.85
C ALA A 7 27.36 14.18 -26.82
N ASP A 8 27.33 14.54 -25.53
CA ASP A 8 27.47 13.64 -24.37
C ASP A 8 26.12 13.20 -23.76
N GLY A 9 25.00 13.51 -24.42
CA GLY A 9 23.65 13.16 -23.97
C GLY A 9 23.27 11.71 -24.28
N PRO A 10 22.29 11.15 -23.56
CA PRO A 10 21.91 9.76 -23.75
C PRO A 10 21.27 9.55 -25.14
N GLN A 11 21.79 8.55 -25.88
CA GLN A 11 21.38 8.25 -27.25
C GLN A 11 20.27 7.20 -27.30
N LEU A 12 19.35 7.36 -28.25
CA LEU A 12 18.27 6.41 -28.51
C LEU A 12 18.57 5.60 -29.78
N ALA A 13 18.45 4.28 -29.69
CA ALA A 13 18.56 3.36 -30.82
C ALA A 13 17.24 2.59 -31.00
N CYS A 14 16.86 2.33 -32.24
CA CYS A 14 15.62 1.63 -32.57
C CYS A 14 15.91 0.16 -32.87
N VAL A 15 15.18 -0.75 -32.20
CA VAL A 15 15.20 -2.19 -32.49
C VAL A 15 13.84 -2.60 -33.04
N LYS A 16 13.81 -3.06 -34.29
CA LYS A 16 12.56 -3.49 -34.95
C LYS A 16 12.18 -4.90 -34.52
N LYS A 17 10.91 -5.10 -34.16
CA LYS A 17 10.28 -6.40 -33.86
C LYS A 17 8.89 -6.45 -34.51
N THR A 18 8.32 -7.65 -34.55
CA THR A 18 7.06 -7.96 -35.23
C THR A 18 5.84 -7.90 -34.31
N SER A 19 6.04 -7.95 -32.99
CA SER A 19 4.97 -7.87 -32.00
C SER A 19 5.46 -7.33 -30.66
N TYR A 20 4.54 -6.87 -29.82
CA TYR A 20 4.85 -6.50 -28.44
C TYR A 20 5.41 -7.67 -27.62
N ALA A 21 4.96 -8.90 -27.88
CA ALA A 21 5.49 -10.09 -27.21
C ALA A 21 6.97 -10.31 -27.56
N ASP A 22 7.36 -10.07 -28.82
CA ASP A 22 8.75 -10.16 -29.25
C ASP A 22 9.61 -9.03 -28.67
N CYS A 23 9.04 -7.83 -28.49
CA CYS A 23 9.69 -6.75 -27.74
C CYS A 23 9.96 -7.15 -26.29
N ILE A 24 8.99 -7.74 -25.57
CA ILE A 24 9.18 -8.20 -24.18
C ILE A 24 10.29 -9.23 -24.12
N LYS A 25 10.25 -10.23 -25.00
CA LYS A 25 11.31 -11.25 -25.09
C LYS A 25 12.68 -10.61 -25.32
N ALA A 26 12.77 -9.64 -26.23
CA ALA A 26 14.01 -8.92 -26.49
C ALA A 26 14.49 -8.10 -25.27
N ILE A 27 13.60 -7.48 -24.51
CA ILE A 27 13.93 -6.74 -23.26
C ILE A 27 14.47 -7.69 -22.21
N SER A 28 13.82 -8.85 -22.05
CA SER A 28 14.30 -9.89 -21.14
C SER A 28 15.66 -10.46 -21.56
N SER A 29 15.96 -10.49 -22.88
CA SER A 29 17.16 -11.12 -23.42
C SER A 29 18.32 -10.18 -23.78
N GLN A 30 18.19 -8.85 -23.63
CA GLN A 30 19.25 -7.78 -23.56
C GLN A 30 18.92 -6.42 -24.24
N ALA A 31 17.74 -6.18 -24.86
CA ALA A 31 17.48 -4.95 -25.65
C ALA A 31 16.28 -4.08 -25.17
N LEU A 32 16.47 -2.76 -25.05
CA LEU A 32 15.44 -1.76 -24.69
C LEU A 32 14.39 -1.56 -25.82
N VAL A 33 13.09 -1.68 -25.56
CA VAL A 33 12.01 -1.20 -26.46
C VAL A 33 10.81 -0.69 -25.65
N THR A 34 10.18 0.38 -26.11
CA THR A 34 8.97 0.97 -25.50
C THR A 34 7.69 0.22 -25.90
N GLY A 35 6.80 0.07 -24.92
CA GLY A 35 5.44 -0.43 -25.10
C GLY A 35 5.36 -1.94 -25.03
N ALA A 36 4.87 -2.49 -23.92
CA ALA A 36 4.41 -3.87 -23.90
C ALA A 36 3.41 -4.14 -22.76
N SER A 37 2.63 -5.20 -22.93
CA SER A 37 1.70 -5.71 -21.91
C SER A 37 2.46 -6.35 -20.75
N LEU A 38 2.04 -6.01 -19.53
CA LEU A 38 2.83 -6.11 -18.29
C LEU A 38 2.76 -7.51 -17.67
N TYR A 39 3.90 -8.22 -17.62
CA TYR A 39 4.09 -9.37 -16.73
C TYR A 39 5.48 -9.43 -16.06
N HIS A 40 6.50 -8.71 -16.54
CA HIS A 40 7.86 -8.77 -15.97
C HIS A 40 8.67 -7.47 -16.08
N ALA A 41 8.09 -6.31 -15.75
CA ALA A 41 8.83 -5.06 -15.93
C ALA A 41 8.45 -3.91 -14.98
N LYS A 42 9.46 -3.08 -14.69
CA LYS A 42 9.29 -1.75 -14.08
C LYS A 42 8.66 -0.79 -15.08
N VAL A 43 7.73 0.03 -14.61
CA VAL A 43 6.74 0.77 -15.40
C VAL A 43 7.13 2.25 -15.49
N LEU A 44 6.93 2.96 -16.60
CA LEU A 44 6.91 4.45 -16.65
C LEU A 44 5.64 4.95 -17.35
N HIS A 45 4.94 5.89 -16.73
CA HIS A 45 3.52 6.15 -16.94
C HIS A 45 3.23 7.27 -17.97
N SER A 46 2.01 7.39 -18.56
CA SER A 46 1.54 8.59 -19.32
C SER A 46 0.05 9.04 -19.14
N HIS A 47 -0.18 10.38 -19.18
CA HIS A 47 -1.44 11.21 -19.23
C HIS A 47 -2.10 11.59 -17.88
N CYS A 48 -3.13 12.47 -17.73
CA CYS A 48 -3.80 13.55 -18.49
C CYS A 48 -4.23 14.68 -17.50
N SER A 49 -4.34 15.96 -17.93
CA SER A 49 -4.48 17.22 -17.14
C SER A 49 -3.19 17.73 -16.47
N LEU A 50 -2.84 19.00 -16.75
CA LEU A 50 -1.68 19.71 -16.17
C LEU A 50 -1.90 20.09 -14.70
N SER A 51 -3.15 20.12 -14.23
CA SER A 51 -3.50 20.41 -12.84
C SER A 51 -3.68 19.15 -12.00
N GLU A 52 -4.06 18.02 -12.61
CA GLU A 52 -4.27 16.72 -11.94
C GLU A 52 -3.98 15.56 -12.90
N PRO A 53 -2.76 14.98 -12.94
CA PRO A 53 -2.43 13.92 -13.89
C PRO A 53 -3.23 12.64 -13.61
N GLN A 54 -4.16 12.31 -14.51
CA GLN A 54 -4.95 11.09 -14.49
C GLN A 54 -4.15 9.85 -14.89
N THR A 55 -3.67 9.09 -13.90
CA THR A 55 -2.79 7.94 -14.11
C THR A 55 -3.50 6.59 -14.25
N SER A 56 -4.82 6.62 -14.35
CA SER A 56 -5.64 5.43 -14.53
C SER A 56 -6.95 5.80 -15.20
N TYR A 57 -7.65 4.80 -15.71
CA TYR A 57 -9.02 4.95 -16.17
C TYR A 57 -9.86 3.79 -15.66
N MET A 58 -11.11 4.07 -15.34
CA MET A 58 -12.06 3.05 -14.90
C MET A 58 -12.64 2.30 -16.11
N ALA A 59 -12.63 0.96 -16.05
CA ALA A 59 -13.45 0.10 -16.89
C ALA A 59 -14.89 0.09 -16.40
N VAL A 60 -15.84 0.26 -17.31
CA VAL A 60 -17.27 0.31 -16.99
C VAL A 60 -18.06 -0.56 -17.97
N ALA A 61 -19.16 -1.12 -17.48
CA ALA A 61 -20.18 -1.79 -18.29
C ALA A 61 -21.35 -0.84 -18.49
N VAL A 62 -21.52 -0.33 -19.72
CA VAL A 62 -22.57 0.63 -20.07
C VAL A 62 -23.75 -0.13 -20.65
N VAL A 63 -24.96 0.23 -20.23
CA VAL A 63 -26.22 -0.32 -20.75
C VAL A 63 -27.19 0.80 -21.09
N LYS A 64 -28.19 0.51 -21.94
CA LYS A 64 -29.33 1.42 -22.10
C LYS A 64 -30.20 1.39 -20.85
N LYS A 65 -30.71 2.56 -20.46
CA LYS A 65 -31.64 2.71 -19.35
C LYS A 65 -32.94 1.94 -19.62
N GLY A 66 -33.49 1.30 -18.61
CA GLY A 66 -34.76 0.55 -18.71
C GLY A 66 -34.65 -0.91 -19.15
N THR A 67 -33.44 -1.45 -19.38
CA THR A 67 -33.24 -2.86 -19.76
C THR A 67 -33.38 -3.86 -18.60
N GLY A 68 -33.40 -3.40 -17.34
CA GLY A 68 -33.79 -4.18 -16.17
C GLY A 68 -32.80 -5.21 -15.59
N PHE A 69 -31.70 -5.54 -16.29
CA PHE A 69 -30.72 -6.56 -15.83
C PHE A 69 -29.51 -6.00 -15.05
N ASN A 70 -28.91 -6.77 -14.15
CA ASN A 70 -27.66 -6.40 -13.46
C ASN A 70 -26.43 -7.17 -13.99
N LEU A 71 -25.26 -6.96 -13.38
CA LEU A 71 -24.00 -7.56 -13.83
C LEU A 71 -24.00 -9.10 -13.77
N LYS A 72 -24.73 -9.70 -12.82
CA LYS A 72 -24.86 -11.16 -12.66
C LYS A 72 -25.87 -11.78 -13.63
N GLU A 73 -26.65 -10.95 -14.33
CA GLU A 73 -27.71 -11.36 -15.25
C GLU A 73 -27.30 -11.15 -16.72
N LEU A 74 -25.99 -11.11 -16.97
CA LEU A 74 -25.42 -10.96 -18.31
C LEU A 74 -25.52 -12.21 -19.19
N GLN A 75 -25.84 -13.37 -18.59
CA GLN A 75 -26.01 -14.61 -19.35
C GLN A 75 -27.10 -14.47 -20.41
N GLY A 76 -26.77 -14.80 -21.65
CA GLY A 76 -27.67 -14.69 -22.80
C GLY A 76 -27.87 -13.27 -23.36
N LYS A 77 -27.20 -12.25 -22.82
CA LYS A 77 -27.20 -10.88 -23.36
C LYS A 77 -26.17 -10.72 -24.47
N LYS A 78 -26.44 -9.79 -25.40
CA LYS A 78 -25.51 -9.44 -26.48
C LYS A 78 -24.47 -8.43 -25.97
N SER A 79 -23.19 -8.70 -26.13
CA SER A 79 -22.11 -7.86 -25.59
C SER A 79 -21.25 -7.20 -26.67
N CYS A 80 -20.89 -5.95 -26.44
CA CYS A 80 -20.00 -5.17 -27.29
C CYS A 80 -18.64 -4.98 -26.59
N HIS A 81 -17.57 -5.39 -27.27
CA HIS A 81 -16.22 -5.41 -26.72
C HIS A 81 -15.26 -4.55 -27.54
N THR A 82 -14.30 -3.89 -26.88
CA THR A 82 -13.32 -3.05 -27.58
C THR A 82 -12.33 -3.81 -28.46
N GLY A 83 -12.22 -5.13 -28.24
CA GLY A 83 -11.25 -6.04 -28.87
C GLY A 83 -10.69 -7.07 -27.88
N LEU A 84 -10.32 -8.24 -28.41
CA LEU A 84 -9.75 -9.36 -27.66
C LEU A 84 -8.48 -8.93 -26.90
N GLY A 85 -8.33 -9.36 -25.64
CA GLY A 85 -7.14 -9.11 -24.82
C GLY A 85 -6.99 -7.67 -24.30
N ARG A 86 -7.93 -6.77 -24.59
CA ARG A 86 -7.89 -5.38 -24.10
C ARG A 86 -8.40 -5.29 -22.68
N SER A 87 -7.82 -4.39 -21.88
CA SER A 87 -8.13 -4.26 -20.45
C SER A 87 -9.62 -4.07 -20.14
N ALA A 88 -10.20 -2.92 -20.52
CA ALA A 88 -11.60 -2.61 -20.18
C ALA A 88 -12.62 -3.42 -20.98
N GLY A 89 -12.30 -3.73 -22.24
CA GLY A 89 -13.24 -4.39 -23.14
C GLY A 89 -13.17 -5.90 -23.14
N TRP A 90 -12.19 -6.54 -22.50
CA TRP A 90 -12.05 -8.00 -22.48
C TRP A 90 -11.53 -8.51 -21.14
N ASN A 91 -10.29 -8.20 -20.75
CA ASN A 91 -9.64 -8.84 -19.60
C ASN A 91 -10.40 -8.63 -18.29
N VAL A 92 -10.89 -7.40 -18.05
CA VAL A 92 -11.68 -7.09 -16.85
C VAL A 92 -13.04 -7.79 -16.85
N PRO A 93 -13.94 -7.56 -17.83
CA PRO A 93 -15.27 -8.16 -17.78
C PRO A 93 -15.24 -9.68 -17.89
N ILE A 94 -14.43 -10.23 -18.80
CA ILE A 94 -14.35 -11.70 -18.95
C ILE A 94 -13.66 -12.31 -17.75
N GLY A 95 -12.63 -11.68 -17.17
CA GLY A 95 -11.94 -12.23 -16.00
C GLY A 95 -12.77 -12.20 -14.71
N LEU A 96 -13.67 -11.23 -14.57
CA LEU A 96 -14.65 -11.19 -13.49
C LEU A 96 -15.73 -12.27 -13.66
N LEU A 97 -16.22 -12.46 -14.89
CA LEU A 97 -17.30 -13.41 -15.20
C LEU A 97 -16.81 -14.83 -15.47
N PHE A 98 -15.49 -15.04 -15.58
CA PHE A 98 -14.89 -16.30 -16.02
C PHE A 98 -15.42 -17.52 -15.26
N CYS A 99 -15.64 -17.35 -13.95
CA CYS A 99 -16.10 -18.43 -13.08
C CYS A 99 -17.60 -18.72 -13.14
N GLU A 100 -18.37 -17.79 -13.69
CA GLU A 100 -19.80 -17.97 -13.94
C GLU A 100 -20.04 -18.71 -15.27
N PHE A 101 -19.02 -18.87 -16.11
CA PHE A 101 -19.15 -19.61 -17.37
C PHE A 101 -19.37 -21.11 -17.14
N PRO A 102 -20.21 -21.75 -17.98
CA PRO A 102 -20.43 -23.19 -17.94
C PRO A 102 -19.16 -23.95 -18.32
N GLU A 103 -18.98 -25.14 -17.76
CA GLU A 103 -17.87 -26.02 -18.13
C GLU A 103 -18.11 -26.71 -19.49
N PRO A 104 -17.06 -26.97 -20.29
CA PRO A 104 -15.64 -26.72 -20.03
C PRO A 104 -15.20 -25.26 -20.27
N ARG A 105 -14.41 -24.71 -19.34
CA ARG A 105 -13.87 -23.34 -19.42
C ARG A 105 -12.48 -23.35 -20.09
N GLU A 106 -12.44 -23.46 -21.41
CA GLU A 106 -11.16 -23.37 -22.14
C GLU A 106 -10.81 -21.92 -22.50
N PRO A 107 -9.52 -21.52 -22.51
CA PRO A 107 -9.12 -20.17 -22.89
C PRO A 107 -9.53 -19.86 -24.34
N ILE A 108 -10.43 -18.89 -24.50
CA ILE A 108 -10.94 -18.39 -25.80
C ILE A 108 -9.82 -17.80 -26.68
N GLU A 109 -8.64 -17.54 -26.12
CA GLU A 109 -7.52 -16.87 -26.78
C GLU A 109 -6.85 -17.67 -27.92
N LYS A 110 -7.32 -18.88 -28.25
CA LYS A 110 -6.63 -19.74 -29.23
C LYS A 110 -7.04 -19.62 -30.70
N ASP A 111 -8.20 -19.09 -31.07
CA ASP A 111 -8.44 -18.67 -32.47
C ASP A 111 -9.78 -17.93 -32.67
N SER A 112 -9.77 -16.78 -33.34
CA SER A 112 -11.02 -16.07 -33.70
C SER A 112 -11.86 -16.84 -34.74
N VAL A 113 -11.21 -17.71 -35.51
CA VAL A 113 -11.83 -18.59 -36.51
C VAL A 113 -12.68 -19.68 -35.84
N SER A 114 -12.33 -20.07 -34.62
CA SER A 114 -13.00 -21.13 -33.87
C SER A 114 -14.30 -20.69 -33.16
N PHE A 115 -14.59 -19.39 -33.10
CA PHE A 115 -15.72 -18.85 -32.33
C PHE A 115 -16.57 -17.83 -33.13
N PRO A 116 -17.37 -18.28 -34.14
CA PRO A 116 -18.17 -17.39 -34.98
C PRO A 116 -19.19 -16.55 -34.20
N GLN A 117 -19.64 -17.02 -33.03
CA GLN A 117 -20.55 -16.28 -32.16
C GLN A 117 -19.96 -14.96 -31.64
N LEU A 118 -18.63 -14.87 -31.43
CA LEU A 118 -17.98 -13.63 -30.99
C LEU A 118 -18.01 -12.53 -32.05
N CYS A 119 -18.24 -12.91 -33.31
CA CYS A 119 -18.20 -12.03 -34.46
C CYS A 119 -19.59 -11.73 -35.03
N GLN A 120 -20.66 -12.28 -34.45
CA GLN A 120 -22.01 -12.16 -35.00
C GLN A 120 -22.51 -10.71 -35.09
N LEU A 121 -22.05 -9.85 -34.17
CA LEU A 121 -22.38 -8.42 -34.16
C LEU A 121 -21.42 -7.57 -35.03
N CYS A 122 -20.33 -8.15 -35.53
CA CYS A 122 -19.25 -7.46 -36.22
C CYS A 122 -18.89 -8.20 -37.52
N SER A 123 -19.44 -7.78 -38.66
CA SER A 123 -19.14 -8.40 -39.96
C SER A 123 -17.62 -8.44 -40.22
N GLY A 124 -17.05 -9.64 -40.32
CA GLY A 124 -15.64 -9.88 -40.63
C GLY A 124 -14.65 -9.76 -39.45
N CYS A 125 -15.10 -9.42 -38.24
CA CYS A 125 -14.29 -9.45 -37.01
C CYS A 125 -12.89 -8.81 -37.08
N GLY A 126 -12.72 -7.75 -37.89
CA GLY A 126 -11.43 -7.10 -38.08
C GLY A 126 -10.87 -6.47 -36.79
N CYS A 127 -9.60 -6.76 -36.48
CA CYS A 127 -8.85 -6.19 -35.36
C CYS A 127 -8.27 -4.78 -35.66
N SER A 128 -8.95 -3.99 -36.49
CA SER A 128 -8.46 -2.66 -36.92
C SER A 128 -9.59 -1.64 -36.95
N SER A 129 -9.23 -0.36 -37.10
CA SER A 129 -10.18 0.77 -37.24
C SER A 129 -11.09 0.66 -38.46
N LEU A 130 -10.82 -0.25 -39.39
CA LEU A 130 -11.69 -0.56 -40.53
C LEU A 130 -12.98 -1.24 -40.11
N GLN A 131 -13.01 -1.88 -38.93
CA GLN A 131 -14.21 -2.46 -38.32
C GLN A 131 -14.97 -1.36 -37.54
N PRO A 132 -16.21 -0.98 -37.92
CA PRO A 132 -16.96 0.10 -37.28
C PRO A 132 -17.18 -0.04 -35.77
N TYR A 133 -17.21 -1.27 -35.25
CA TYR A 133 -17.37 -1.56 -33.82
C TYR A 133 -16.07 -1.82 -33.07
N PHE A 134 -14.91 -1.66 -33.72
CA PHE A 134 -13.61 -1.79 -33.06
C PHE A 134 -13.29 -0.58 -32.18
N GLY A 135 -12.59 -0.79 -31.06
CA GLY A 135 -12.19 0.31 -30.19
C GLY A 135 -13.20 0.67 -29.12
N TYR A 136 -12.86 1.69 -28.32
CA TYR A 136 -13.75 2.22 -27.29
C TYR A 136 -15.01 2.83 -27.89
N THR A 137 -14.83 3.72 -28.88
CA THR A 137 -15.93 4.39 -29.59
C THR A 137 -16.78 3.41 -30.38
N GLY A 138 -16.15 2.43 -31.04
CA GLY A 138 -16.84 1.38 -31.78
C GLY A 138 -17.68 0.46 -30.89
N ALA A 139 -17.14 0.02 -29.75
CA ALA A 139 -17.90 -0.81 -28.80
C ALA A 139 -19.12 -0.07 -28.22
N PHE A 140 -18.97 1.22 -27.90
CA PHE A 140 -20.12 2.04 -27.49
C PHE A 140 -21.12 2.25 -28.63
N LYS A 141 -20.65 2.42 -29.87
CA LYS A 141 -21.50 2.50 -31.06
C LYS A 141 -22.33 1.22 -31.26
N CYS A 142 -21.74 0.04 -31.05
CA CYS A 142 -22.45 -1.25 -31.08
C CYS A 142 -23.65 -1.30 -30.11
N LEU A 143 -23.52 -0.72 -28.91
CA LEU A 143 -24.64 -0.56 -27.97
C LEU A 143 -25.65 0.48 -28.46
N LYS A 144 -25.18 1.65 -28.90
CA LYS A 144 -26.02 2.74 -29.40
C LYS A 144 -26.93 2.27 -30.54
N ASP A 145 -26.35 1.59 -31.53
CA ASP A 145 -27.01 1.08 -32.73
C ASP A 145 -27.94 -0.12 -32.44
N GLY A 146 -27.96 -0.62 -31.19
CA GLY A 146 -28.81 -1.75 -30.79
C GLY A 146 -28.26 -3.13 -31.17
N GLY A 147 -26.99 -3.19 -31.60
CA GLY A 147 -26.30 -4.45 -31.86
C GLY A 147 -26.12 -5.27 -30.59
N GLY A 148 -25.70 -4.63 -29.49
CA GLY A 148 -25.58 -5.27 -28.17
C GLY A 148 -26.44 -4.62 -27.08
N ASP A 149 -26.60 -5.34 -25.97
CA ASP A 149 -27.32 -4.93 -24.76
C ASP A 149 -26.39 -4.26 -23.74
N VAL A 150 -25.10 -4.61 -23.77
CA VAL A 150 -24.05 -4.07 -22.89
C VAL A 150 -22.78 -3.73 -23.69
N ALA A 151 -22.11 -2.62 -23.37
CA ALA A 151 -20.80 -2.27 -23.90
C ALA A 151 -19.76 -2.13 -22.79
N PHE A 152 -18.62 -2.81 -22.94
CA PHE A 152 -17.50 -2.72 -22.01
C PHE A 152 -16.47 -1.72 -22.52
N VAL A 153 -16.38 -0.56 -21.86
CA VAL A 153 -15.56 0.58 -22.31
C VAL A 153 -14.88 1.29 -21.13
N LYS A 154 -14.15 2.37 -21.39
CA LYS A 154 -13.63 3.25 -20.32
C LYS A 154 -14.67 4.30 -19.94
N HIS A 155 -14.62 4.80 -18.71
CA HIS A 155 -15.58 5.80 -18.21
C HIS A 155 -15.68 7.07 -19.08
N THR A 156 -14.58 7.52 -19.71
CA THR A 156 -14.61 8.71 -20.58
C THR A 156 -15.29 8.50 -21.92
N THR A 157 -15.48 7.25 -22.38
CA THR A 157 -15.95 6.96 -23.75
C THR A 157 -17.31 7.58 -24.04
N ILE A 158 -18.25 7.53 -23.10
CA ILE A 158 -19.57 8.09 -23.34
C ILE A 158 -19.54 9.62 -23.44
N PHE A 159 -18.65 10.29 -22.70
CA PHE A 159 -18.46 11.74 -22.76
C PHE A 159 -17.73 12.19 -24.03
N GLU A 160 -16.87 11.32 -24.59
CA GLU A 160 -16.21 11.54 -25.88
C GLU A 160 -17.18 11.43 -27.06
N VAL A 161 -18.18 10.55 -26.97
CA VAL A 161 -19.14 10.29 -28.05
C VAL A 161 -20.41 11.15 -27.94
N LEU A 162 -20.89 11.40 -26.72
CA LEU A 162 -22.11 12.14 -26.45
C LEU A 162 -21.78 13.41 -25.66
N SER A 163 -21.86 14.56 -26.34
CA SER A 163 -21.60 15.87 -25.75
C SER A 163 -22.74 16.36 -24.85
N GLN A 164 -23.99 16.05 -25.21
CA GLN A 164 -25.19 16.47 -24.48
C GLN A 164 -25.51 15.56 -23.30
N LYS A 165 -25.91 16.14 -22.16
CA LYS A 165 -26.27 15.38 -20.96
C LYS A 165 -27.55 14.56 -21.17
N SER A 166 -28.56 15.13 -21.84
CA SER A 166 -29.82 14.45 -22.13
C SER A 166 -29.65 13.13 -22.89
N ASP A 167 -28.64 13.04 -23.77
CA ASP A 167 -28.31 11.80 -24.48
C ASP A 167 -27.63 10.78 -23.55
N ARG A 168 -26.81 11.27 -22.61
CA ARG A 168 -26.11 10.43 -21.62
C ARG A 168 -27.08 9.84 -20.59
N ASP A 169 -28.13 10.57 -20.23
CA ASP A 169 -29.15 10.15 -19.26
C ASP A 169 -29.98 8.93 -19.74
N GLN A 170 -29.85 8.55 -21.02
CA GLN A 170 -30.43 7.34 -21.62
C GLN A 170 -29.59 6.08 -21.33
N TYR A 171 -28.46 6.21 -20.65
CA TYR A 171 -27.53 5.12 -20.34
C TYR A 171 -27.25 5.03 -18.84
N GLU A 172 -26.89 3.84 -18.39
CA GLU A 172 -26.55 3.52 -17.00
C GLU A 172 -25.30 2.62 -16.95
N LEU A 173 -24.67 2.54 -15.78
CA LEU A 173 -23.55 1.66 -15.49
C LEU A 173 -24.03 0.46 -14.66
N LEU A 174 -23.51 -0.73 -14.95
CA LEU A 174 -23.67 -1.90 -14.09
C LEU A 174 -22.55 -1.97 -13.05
N CYS A 175 -22.94 -2.11 -11.79
CA CYS A 175 -22.02 -2.09 -10.65
C CYS A 175 -21.75 -3.51 -10.11
N LEU A 176 -20.60 -3.71 -9.46
CA LEU A 176 -20.20 -5.02 -8.90
C LEU A 176 -21.12 -5.49 -7.77
N ASP A 177 -21.78 -4.58 -7.07
CA ASP A 177 -22.74 -4.87 -6.00
C ASP A 177 -24.14 -5.28 -6.53
N GLY A 178 -24.31 -5.39 -7.85
CA GLY A 178 -25.59 -5.71 -8.50
C GLY A 178 -26.49 -4.50 -8.71
N THR A 179 -26.08 -3.30 -8.30
CA THR A 179 -26.84 -2.07 -8.53
C THR A 179 -26.55 -1.46 -9.90
N ARG A 180 -27.30 -0.40 -10.25
CA ARG A 180 -27.05 0.46 -11.40
C ARG A 180 -26.82 1.89 -10.94
N LYS A 181 -25.93 2.62 -11.61
CA LYS A 181 -25.71 4.04 -11.38
C LYS A 181 -25.68 4.86 -12.68
N PRO A 182 -26.02 6.16 -12.61
CA PRO A 182 -25.79 7.08 -13.72
C PRO A 182 -24.35 7.09 -14.22
N VAL A 183 -24.14 7.39 -15.51
CA VAL A 183 -22.81 7.35 -16.15
C VAL A 183 -21.81 8.37 -15.64
N ASP A 184 -22.26 9.42 -14.95
CA ASP A 184 -21.43 10.42 -14.26
C ASP A 184 -20.96 9.96 -12.87
N GLN A 185 -21.58 8.94 -12.29
CA GLN A 185 -21.17 8.35 -11.00
C GLN A 185 -20.19 7.17 -11.18
N PHE A 186 -19.36 7.21 -12.23
CA PHE A 186 -18.42 6.14 -12.55
C PHE A 186 -17.39 5.87 -11.45
N GLU A 187 -17.07 6.84 -10.59
CA GLU A 187 -16.15 6.65 -9.45
C GLU A 187 -16.72 5.73 -8.37
N GLN A 188 -18.05 5.60 -8.29
CA GLN A 188 -18.74 4.72 -7.35
C GLN A 188 -19.19 3.42 -8.02
N CYS A 189 -19.11 3.32 -9.35
CA CYS A 189 -19.59 2.18 -10.13
C CYS A 189 -18.70 1.92 -11.33
N TYR A 190 -17.68 1.08 -11.10
CA TYR A 190 -16.76 0.62 -12.11
C TYR A 190 -16.38 -0.84 -11.84
N LEU A 191 -15.92 -1.54 -12.90
CA LEU A 191 -15.51 -2.94 -12.81
C LEU A 191 -14.09 -3.08 -12.27
N ALA A 192 -13.18 -2.27 -12.79
CA ALA A 192 -11.79 -2.19 -12.30
C ALA A 192 -11.18 -0.83 -12.66
N ARG A 193 -10.25 -0.36 -11.83
CA ARG A 193 -9.35 0.74 -12.18
C ARG A 193 -8.19 0.16 -12.98
N ILE A 194 -8.01 0.63 -14.21
CA ILE A 194 -6.95 0.16 -15.10
C ILE A 194 -5.89 1.25 -15.17
N PRO A 195 -4.62 0.94 -14.87
CA PRO A 195 -3.56 1.92 -15.01
C PRO A 195 -3.31 2.26 -16.49
N SER A 196 -2.77 3.46 -16.78
CA SER A 196 -2.43 3.82 -18.16
C SER A 196 -1.27 2.97 -18.70
N HIS A 197 -0.98 3.14 -20.00
CA HIS A 197 0.14 2.46 -20.63
C HIS A 197 1.47 2.86 -20.02
N ALA A 198 2.39 1.90 -20.03
CA ALA A 198 3.67 2.02 -19.37
C ALA A 198 4.85 1.64 -20.26
N VAL A 199 5.96 2.37 -20.12
CA VAL A 199 7.28 1.92 -20.60
C VAL A 199 7.79 0.87 -19.64
N VAL A 200 8.34 -0.21 -20.18
CA VAL A 200 8.77 -1.38 -19.42
C VAL A 200 10.29 -1.53 -19.47
N ALA A 201 10.91 -1.82 -18.33
CA ALA A 201 12.34 -2.11 -18.22
C ALA A 201 12.60 -3.38 -17.37
N ARG A 202 13.78 -3.98 -17.52
CA ARG A 202 14.19 -5.11 -16.68
C ARG A 202 14.23 -4.70 -15.21
N THR A 203 13.90 -5.62 -14.32
CA THR A 203 13.92 -5.37 -12.87
C THR A 203 15.35 -5.13 -12.35
N VAL A 204 16.33 -5.86 -12.90
CA VAL A 204 17.76 -5.76 -12.59
C VAL A 204 18.49 -5.26 -13.83
N ASP A 205 19.36 -4.27 -13.67
CA ASP A 205 20.12 -3.62 -14.75
C ASP A 205 19.24 -3.14 -15.93
N GLY A 206 18.06 -2.60 -15.58
CA GLY A 206 17.05 -2.12 -16.51
C GLY A 206 17.34 -0.76 -17.13
N LYS A 207 18.36 -0.05 -16.64
CA LYS A 207 18.69 1.34 -17.02
C LYS A 207 17.51 2.30 -16.80
N GLU A 208 16.69 2.09 -15.76
CA GLU A 208 15.50 2.90 -15.47
C GLU A 208 15.78 4.41 -15.34
N ASP A 209 16.90 4.80 -14.70
CA ASP A 209 17.30 6.20 -14.57
C ASP A 209 17.63 6.82 -15.92
N LEU A 210 18.34 6.09 -16.79
CA LEU A 210 18.68 6.54 -18.13
C LEU A 210 17.44 6.67 -19.02
N ILE A 211 16.52 5.70 -18.94
CA ILE A 211 15.24 5.77 -19.65
C ILE A 211 14.47 7.00 -19.21
N TRP A 212 14.37 7.23 -17.89
CA TRP A 212 13.69 8.39 -17.37
C TRP A 212 14.37 9.69 -17.79
N GLU A 213 15.70 9.76 -17.80
CA GLU A 213 16.44 10.93 -18.24
C GLU A 213 16.17 11.27 -19.72
N ILE A 214 16.27 10.28 -20.61
CA ILE A 214 15.96 10.44 -22.04
C ILE A 214 14.53 10.93 -22.22
N LEU A 215 13.57 10.23 -21.60
CA LEU A 215 12.17 10.60 -21.71
C LEU A 215 11.96 12.00 -21.16
N LYS A 216 12.43 12.32 -19.96
CA LYS A 216 12.29 13.64 -19.34
C LYS A 216 12.80 14.78 -20.23
N VAL A 217 13.92 14.59 -20.93
CA VAL A 217 14.44 15.58 -21.90
C VAL A 217 13.49 15.74 -23.09
N ALA A 218 12.91 14.65 -23.60
CA ALA A 218 12.01 14.68 -24.76
C ALA A 218 10.69 15.43 -24.52
N GLN A 219 10.17 15.41 -23.29
CA GLN A 219 8.80 15.88 -22.93
C GLN A 219 8.75 17.15 -22.06
N SER A 220 9.88 17.77 -21.68
CA SER A 220 9.91 18.91 -20.75
C SER A 220 8.80 19.93 -21.04
N CYS A 221 7.94 20.14 -20.04
CA CYS A 221 6.76 21.00 -20.04
C CYS A 221 6.88 22.01 -18.87
N PHE A 222 6.45 23.23 -19.14
CA PHE A 222 6.41 24.43 -18.29
C PHE A 222 5.68 24.20 -16.94
N LEU A 223 6.43 24.04 -15.86
CA LEU A 223 6.00 24.40 -14.50
C LEU A 223 6.50 25.82 -14.25
N LEU A 224 5.71 26.86 -14.56
CA LEU A 224 5.87 28.22 -14.01
C LEU A 224 4.81 29.17 -14.61
N SER A 225 3.55 29.09 -14.19
CA SER A 225 2.72 30.32 -14.24
C SER A 225 1.55 30.44 -13.26
N LEU A 226 1.15 29.43 -12.46
CA LEU A 226 -0.06 29.60 -11.64
C LEU A 226 -0.04 29.06 -10.19
N ILE A 227 1.11 28.71 -9.60
CA ILE A 227 1.17 28.36 -8.16
C ILE A 227 2.40 28.98 -7.48
N PRO A 228 2.25 29.78 -6.40
CA PRO A 228 3.36 30.33 -5.63
C PRO A 228 3.87 29.33 -4.57
N VAL A 229 4.21 28.10 -4.96
CA VAL A 229 4.84 27.12 -4.05
C VAL A 229 6.11 26.56 -4.69
N ALA A 230 7.22 27.25 -4.41
CA ALA A 230 8.56 26.85 -4.78
C ALA A 230 9.09 25.81 -3.78
N ILE A 231 8.93 24.50 -4.05
CA ILE A 231 9.56 23.47 -3.19
C ILE A 231 10.36 22.39 -3.95
N TYR A 232 10.26 22.19 -5.28
CA TYR A 232 10.96 21.05 -5.91
C TYR A 232 11.82 21.27 -7.16
N CYS A 233 12.07 22.52 -7.59
CA CYS A 233 12.99 22.75 -8.72
C CYS A 233 14.06 23.79 -8.38
N SER A 234 15.32 23.35 -8.39
CA SER A 234 16.50 24.20 -8.23
C SER A 234 16.51 25.32 -9.31
N PRO A 235 16.80 26.61 -8.99
CA PRO A 235 16.48 27.75 -9.88
C PRO A 235 17.47 28.00 -11.02
N ARG A 236 18.36 27.07 -11.39
CA ARG A 236 19.46 27.36 -12.34
C ARG A 236 19.65 26.29 -13.41
N LYS A 237 18.69 26.16 -14.34
CA LYS A 237 18.93 25.67 -15.72
C LYS A 237 17.71 26.00 -16.58
N LYS A 238 17.86 26.92 -17.54
CA LYS A 238 16.93 27.09 -18.68
C LYS A 238 16.81 25.72 -19.36
N LYS A 239 15.68 25.02 -19.22
CA LYS A 239 15.45 23.72 -19.88
C LYS A 239 14.70 23.96 -21.19
N GLN A 240 15.38 23.70 -22.30
CA GLN A 240 14.81 23.71 -23.63
C GLN A 240 13.92 22.49 -23.81
N GLU A 241 12.64 22.75 -24.08
CA GLU A 241 11.61 21.77 -24.45
C GLU A 241 11.80 21.40 -25.92
N HIS A 242 11.67 20.11 -26.31
CA HIS A 242 11.90 19.70 -27.70
C HIS A 242 10.66 19.12 -28.39
N PHE A 243 9.96 18.12 -27.83
CA PHE A 243 8.99 17.32 -28.61
C PHE A 243 7.66 16.98 -27.92
N GLY A 244 7.33 17.66 -26.82
CA GLY A 244 6.01 17.53 -26.16
C GLY A 244 4.85 17.99 -27.05
N LYS A 245 3.60 17.71 -26.63
CA LYS A 245 2.39 18.03 -27.41
C LYS A 245 2.34 19.51 -27.80
N GLY A 246 2.31 19.77 -29.10
CA GLY A 246 2.22 21.13 -29.66
C GLY A 246 3.52 21.96 -29.54
N LYS A 247 4.67 21.34 -29.23
CA LYS A 247 5.93 22.06 -28.98
C LYS A 247 6.86 22.20 -30.18
N SER A 248 6.96 21.19 -31.05
CA SER A 248 7.80 21.25 -32.25
C SER A 248 7.01 20.89 -33.52
N LYS A 249 7.21 21.65 -34.59
CA LYS A 249 6.61 21.33 -35.90
C LYS A 249 7.33 20.15 -36.59
N ASP A 250 8.56 19.86 -36.19
CA ASP A 250 9.41 18.86 -36.84
C ASP A 250 9.14 17.44 -36.34
N PHE A 251 8.84 17.29 -35.04
CA PHE A 251 8.53 16.00 -34.43
C PHE A 251 7.63 16.16 -33.21
N GLN A 252 6.64 15.28 -33.09
CA GLN A 252 5.70 15.21 -31.96
C GLN A 252 5.84 13.84 -31.31
N LEU A 253 6.17 13.79 -30.02
CA LEU A 253 6.35 12.52 -29.30
C LEU A 253 5.04 11.72 -29.16
N PHE A 254 3.91 12.43 -29.17
CA PHE A 254 2.58 11.91 -28.87
C PHE A 254 1.58 12.16 -30.00
N ASP A 255 2.07 12.46 -31.19
CA ASP A 255 1.23 12.57 -32.36
C ASP A 255 2.03 12.14 -33.58
N SER A 256 1.36 11.59 -34.59
CA SER A 256 2.04 11.17 -35.82
C SER A 256 1.15 11.40 -37.03
N PRO A 257 1.71 11.91 -38.14
CA PRO A 257 0.97 12.09 -39.39
C PRO A 257 0.69 10.76 -40.11
N ILE A 258 1.35 9.65 -39.71
CA ILE A 258 1.26 8.36 -40.40
C ILE A 258 0.10 7.54 -39.85
N GLU A 259 0.12 7.27 -38.55
CA GLU A 259 -0.85 6.41 -37.88
C GLU A 259 -0.99 6.85 -36.41
N LYS A 260 -2.12 6.49 -35.80
CA LYS A 260 -2.36 6.75 -34.38
C LYS A 260 -1.67 5.71 -33.49
N ASP A 261 -1.36 6.14 -32.29
CA ASP A 261 -0.79 5.40 -31.16
C ASP A 261 0.59 4.75 -31.44
N LEU A 262 1.39 5.37 -32.32
CA LEU A 262 2.77 4.95 -32.59
C LEU A 262 3.69 5.27 -31.41
N LEU A 263 4.33 4.24 -30.84
CA LEU A 263 5.15 4.26 -29.61
C LEU A 263 4.36 4.60 -28.34
N PHE A 264 3.68 5.74 -28.34
CA PHE A 264 2.85 6.24 -27.25
C PHE A 264 1.45 6.55 -27.78
N LYS A 265 0.46 6.54 -26.89
CA LYS A 265 -0.90 6.93 -27.26
C LYS A 265 -0.98 8.41 -27.64
N ASN A 266 -1.82 8.78 -28.61
CA ASN A 266 -2.03 10.20 -28.96
C ASN A 266 -2.77 10.99 -27.88
N SER A 267 -3.47 10.27 -26.99
CA SER A 267 -4.04 10.87 -25.76
C SER A 267 -2.97 11.34 -24.77
N ALA A 268 -1.71 10.92 -24.98
CA ALA A 268 -0.51 11.75 -24.86
C ALA A 268 -0.65 13.15 -24.30
N ILE A 269 -0.26 13.41 -23.05
CA ILE A 269 0.26 14.76 -22.72
C ILE A 269 1.65 14.76 -22.11
N GLY A 270 2.09 13.67 -21.49
CA GLY A 270 3.36 13.57 -20.79
C GLY A 270 3.50 12.23 -20.07
N LEU A 271 4.71 11.96 -19.56
CA LEU A 271 5.06 10.76 -18.82
C LEU A 271 5.51 11.08 -17.39
N LEU A 272 5.17 10.21 -16.45
CA LEU A 272 5.57 10.29 -15.05
C LEU A 272 6.47 9.13 -14.65
N ARG A 273 7.46 9.40 -13.80
CA ARG A 273 8.30 8.36 -13.21
C ARG A 273 7.46 7.59 -12.19
N VAL A 274 7.40 6.27 -12.33
CA VAL A 274 6.74 5.40 -11.36
C VAL A 274 7.63 5.28 -10.12
N PRO A 275 7.05 5.29 -8.90
CA PRO A 275 7.80 5.10 -7.67
C PRO A 275 8.62 3.79 -7.68
N PRO A 276 9.87 3.79 -7.18
CA PRO A 276 10.73 2.60 -7.21
C PRO A 276 10.15 1.35 -6.54
N ARG A 277 9.33 1.52 -5.49
CA ARG A 277 8.65 0.42 -4.79
C ARG A 277 7.44 -0.15 -5.54
N MET A 278 6.93 0.53 -6.56
CA MET A 278 5.75 0.11 -7.31
C MET A 278 6.13 -0.92 -8.38
N ASP A 279 5.95 -2.20 -8.04
CA ASP A 279 6.10 -3.31 -8.99
C ASP A 279 4.89 -3.43 -9.93
N TYR A 280 4.90 -4.44 -10.81
CA TYR A 280 3.79 -4.64 -11.75
C TYR A 280 2.47 -5.01 -11.04
N ARG A 281 2.51 -5.66 -9.87
CA ARG A 281 1.31 -6.07 -9.14
C ARG A 281 0.65 -4.89 -8.47
N LEU A 282 1.43 -4.03 -7.81
CA LEU A 282 0.99 -2.76 -7.25
C LEU A 282 0.51 -1.81 -8.35
N TYR A 283 1.22 -1.74 -9.49
CA TYR A 283 0.81 -0.89 -10.61
C TYR A 283 -0.52 -1.34 -11.24
N LEU A 284 -0.69 -2.64 -11.46
CA LEU A 284 -1.90 -3.21 -12.05
C LEU A 284 -3.07 -3.27 -11.06
N GLY A 285 -2.77 -3.43 -9.78
CA GLY A 285 -3.75 -3.66 -8.71
C GLY A 285 -4.21 -5.12 -8.63
N HIS A 286 -4.49 -5.56 -7.40
CA HIS A 286 -4.86 -6.95 -7.09
C HIS A 286 -6.04 -7.46 -7.92
N SER A 287 -7.11 -6.67 -8.07
CA SER A 287 -8.32 -7.08 -8.80
C SER A 287 -8.04 -7.36 -10.27
N TYR A 288 -7.21 -6.54 -10.93
CA TYR A 288 -6.87 -6.70 -12.34
C TYR A 288 -5.93 -7.89 -12.55
N VAL A 289 -4.94 -8.07 -11.67
CA VAL A 289 -4.04 -9.22 -11.69
C VAL A 289 -4.81 -10.53 -11.49
N THR A 290 -5.72 -10.58 -10.53
CA THR A 290 -6.56 -11.75 -10.26
C THR A 290 -7.46 -12.08 -11.46
N ALA A 291 -8.12 -11.08 -12.06
CA ALA A 291 -8.96 -11.29 -13.26
C ALA A 291 -8.16 -11.91 -14.42
N ILE A 292 -6.97 -11.39 -14.69
CA ILE A 292 -6.08 -11.92 -15.73
C ILE A 292 -5.61 -13.34 -15.42
N ARG A 293 -5.22 -13.61 -14.16
CA ARG A 293 -4.75 -14.93 -13.75
C ARG A 293 -5.85 -15.98 -13.97
N ASN A 294 -7.09 -15.66 -13.57
CA ASN A 294 -8.23 -16.54 -13.74
C ASN A 294 -8.44 -16.90 -15.22
N LEU A 295 -8.33 -15.92 -16.13
CA LEU A 295 -8.44 -16.14 -17.57
C LEU A 295 -7.35 -17.03 -18.14
N ARG A 296 -6.09 -16.80 -17.73
CA ARG A 296 -4.93 -17.49 -18.31
C ARG A 296 -4.74 -18.90 -17.79
N GLU A 297 -4.95 -19.08 -16.49
CA GLU A 297 -4.77 -20.37 -15.84
C GLU A 297 -6.03 -21.24 -15.93
N ALA A 298 -7.14 -20.69 -16.44
CA ALA A 298 -8.45 -21.31 -16.45
C ALA A 298 -8.91 -21.80 -15.05
N LYS A 299 -8.38 -21.18 -14.00
CA LYS A 299 -8.68 -21.51 -12.60
C LYS A 299 -9.60 -20.47 -12.02
N CYS A 300 -10.70 -20.94 -11.46
CA CYS A 300 -11.45 -20.15 -10.53
C CYS A 300 -10.74 -20.15 -9.19
N PRO A 301 -10.59 -18.99 -8.52
CA PRO A 301 -10.29 -19.03 -7.10
C PRO A 301 -11.41 -19.88 -6.49
N GLU A 302 -11.03 -20.96 -5.82
CA GLU A 302 -11.99 -21.70 -4.99
C GLU A 302 -12.75 -20.64 -4.21
N THR A 303 -14.10 -20.65 -4.29
CA THR A 303 -14.98 -19.80 -3.46
C THR A 303 -14.30 -19.68 -2.11
N PRO A 304 -13.91 -18.46 -1.65
CA PRO A 304 -12.95 -18.30 -0.56
C PRO A 304 -13.36 -19.26 0.52
N SER A 305 -12.66 -20.39 0.59
CA SER A 305 -13.29 -21.50 1.28
C SER A 305 -13.44 -20.98 2.70
N SER A 306 -14.61 -21.16 3.28
CA SER A 306 -14.81 -20.76 4.68
C SER A 306 -13.80 -21.46 5.60
N SER A 307 -13.06 -22.46 5.07
CA SER A 307 -11.95 -23.16 5.68
C SER A 307 -10.55 -22.61 5.40
N ALA A 308 -10.34 -21.66 4.47
CA ALA A 308 -9.00 -21.17 4.13
C ALA A 308 -8.38 -20.44 5.33
N ALA A 309 -7.13 -20.80 5.64
CA ALA A 309 -6.35 -20.18 6.70
C ALA A 309 -6.11 -18.70 6.41
N VAL A 310 -6.00 -17.89 7.46
CA VAL A 310 -5.58 -16.49 7.37
C VAL A 310 -4.06 -16.45 7.40
N LYS A 311 -3.44 -15.92 6.34
CA LYS A 311 -1.99 -15.71 6.29
C LYS A 311 -1.58 -14.46 7.05
N TRP A 312 -1.00 -14.63 8.22
CA TRP A 312 -0.49 -13.53 9.05
C TRP A 312 0.92 -13.13 8.62
N CYS A 313 1.15 -11.83 8.37
CA CYS A 313 2.48 -11.34 8.05
C CYS A 313 3.26 -10.96 9.31
N ALA A 314 4.31 -11.72 9.60
CA ALA A 314 5.18 -11.54 10.75
C ALA A 314 6.43 -10.70 10.40
N LEU A 315 6.76 -9.73 11.25
CA LEU A 315 7.93 -8.87 11.06
C LEU A 315 9.22 -9.54 11.51
N SER A 316 10.03 -9.90 10.52
CA SER A 316 11.31 -10.59 10.68
C SER A 316 11.18 -11.90 11.48
N HIS A 317 12.32 -12.45 11.89
CA HIS A 317 12.40 -13.79 12.46
C HIS A 317 11.81 -13.91 13.88
N HIS A 318 11.86 -12.84 14.69
CA HIS A 318 11.32 -12.87 16.06
C HIS A 318 9.80 -13.02 16.08
N GLU A 319 9.08 -12.22 15.29
CA GLU A 319 7.63 -12.39 15.18
C GLU A 319 7.28 -13.67 14.43
N ARG A 320 8.11 -14.09 13.47
CA ARG A 320 7.87 -15.33 12.73
C ARG A 320 7.77 -16.53 13.66
N ARG A 321 8.68 -16.67 14.63
CA ARG A 321 8.63 -17.76 15.63
C ARG A 321 7.33 -17.76 16.43
N LYS A 322 6.92 -16.59 16.94
CA LYS A 322 5.65 -16.43 17.66
C LYS A 322 4.45 -16.77 16.77
N CYS A 323 4.50 -16.37 15.51
CA CYS A 323 3.47 -16.70 14.53
C CYS A 323 3.41 -18.21 14.28
N ASP A 324 4.55 -18.89 14.10
CA ASP A 324 4.58 -20.33 13.86
C ASP A 324 4.01 -21.11 15.06
N GLU A 325 4.31 -20.68 16.30
CA GLU A 325 3.66 -21.20 17.50
C GLU A 325 2.14 -20.97 17.50
N TRP A 326 1.69 -19.78 17.09
CA TRP A 326 0.26 -19.48 16.95
C TRP A 326 -0.40 -20.36 15.87
N SER A 327 0.26 -20.55 14.73
CA SER A 327 -0.22 -21.39 13.63
C SER A 327 -0.51 -22.82 14.09
N VAL A 328 0.42 -23.44 14.82
CA VAL A 328 0.23 -24.77 15.41
C VAL A 328 -0.95 -24.81 16.38
N ASN A 329 -1.03 -23.83 17.29
CA ASN A 329 -2.11 -23.77 18.29
C ASN A 329 -3.48 -23.38 17.71
N SER A 330 -3.51 -22.79 16.51
CA SER A 330 -4.75 -22.37 15.84
C SER A 330 -5.49 -23.53 15.17
N GLY A 331 -4.87 -24.72 15.07
CA GLY A 331 -5.44 -25.87 14.35
C GLY A 331 -5.55 -25.63 12.84
N GLY A 332 -4.61 -24.89 12.26
CA GLY A 332 -4.58 -24.58 10.83
C GLY A 332 -5.47 -23.41 10.40
N GLN A 333 -6.02 -22.62 11.34
CA GLN A 333 -6.76 -21.40 11.00
C GLN A 333 -5.83 -20.23 10.66
N ILE A 334 -4.59 -20.25 11.15
CA ILE A 334 -3.56 -19.24 10.90
C ILE A 334 -2.37 -19.89 10.19
N GLU A 335 -1.94 -19.27 9.10
CA GLU A 335 -0.67 -19.53 8.42
C GLU A 335 0.24 -18.33 8.58
N CYS A 336 1.54 -18.53 8.47
CA CYS A 336 2.51 -17.46 8.67
C CYS A 336 3.24 -17.15 7.37
N GLU A 337 3.36 -15.86 7.09
CA GLU A 337 4.26 -15.25 6.12
C GLU A 337 5.22 -14.32 6.86
N SER A 338 6.34 -13.96 6.25
CA SER A 338 7.26 -13.00 6.87
C SER A 338 7.87 -12.02 5.87
N ALA A 339 8.22 -10.85 6.39
CA ALA A 339 8.97 -9.83 5.66
C ALA A 339 9.93 -9.10 6.62
N GLU A 340 10.93 -8.39 6.08
CA GLU A 340 11.93 -7.70 6.91
C GLU A 340 11.48 -6.30 7.34
N THR A 341 10.54 -5.67 6.63
CA THR A 341 9.98 -4.37 7.01
C THR A 341 8.45 -4.40 7.02
N THR A 342 7.84 -3.46 7.74
CA THR A 342 6.38 -3.30 7.77
C THR A 342 5.81 -2.96 6.39
N GLU A 343 6.50 -2.13 5.62
CA GLU A 343 6.11 -1.81 4.23
C GLU A 343 6.10 -3.06 3.34
N ASP A 344 7.11 -3.92 3.45
CA ASP A 344 7.14 -5.17 2.67
C ASP A 344 5.98 -6.11 3.05
N CYS A 345 5.57 -6.13 4.32
CA CYS A 345 4.37 -6.87 4.73
C CYS A 345 3.09 -6.24 4.16
N ILE A 346 2.97 -4.90 4.14
CA ILE A 346 1.85 -4.21 3.48
C ILE A 346 1.81 -4.57 1.99
N ASP A 347 2.96 -4.53 1.30
CA ASP A 347 3.10 -4.92 -0.10
C ASP A 347 2.63 -6.37 -0.32
N LYS A 348 3.04 -7.31 0.55
CA LYS A 348 2.58 -8.70 0.53
C LYS A 348 1.07 -8.84 0.74
N ILE A 349 0.48 -8.07 1.65
CA ILE A 349 -0.97 -8.08 1.88
C ILE A 349 -1.71 -7.52 0.65
N VAL A 350 -1.26 -6.41 0.09
CA VAL A 350 -1.86 -5.84 -1.13
C VAL A 350 -1.77 -6.82 -2.30
N ASN A 351 -0.65 -7.52 -2.43
CA ASN A 351 -0.40 -8.47 -3.53
C ASN A 351 -1.08 -9.84 -3.35
N GLY A 352 -1.66 -10.13 -2.18
CA GLY A 352 -2.31 -11.40 -1.89
C GLY A 352 -1.37 -12.53 -1.48
N GLU A 353 -0.13 -12.21 -1.11
CA GLU A 353 0.84 -13.16 -0.55
C GLU A 353 0.57 -13.41 0.94
N ALA A 354 0.19 -12.36 1.67
CA ALA A 354 -0.33 -12.42 3.03
C ALA A 354 -1.77 -11.87 3.09
N ASP A 355 -2.48 -12.07 4.19
CA ASP A 355 -3.88 -11.63 4.35
C ASP A 355 -4.06 -10.55 5.41
N ALA A 356 -3.29 -10.59 6.52
CA ALA A 356 -3.46 -9.63 7.61
C ALA A 356 -2.18 -9.42 8.41
N MET A 357 -2.12 -8.27 9.09
CA MET A 357 -1.18 -7.97 10.17
C MET A 357 -1.76 -6.86 11.06
N SER A 358 -1.24 -6.71 12.28
CA SER A 358 -1.50 -5.54 13.12
C SER A 358 -0.51 -4.41 12.80
N LEU A 359 -1.00 -3.18 12.72
CA LEU A 359 -0.23 -2.00 12.36
C LEU A 359 -0.42 -0.87 13.37
N ASP A 360 0.66 -0.12 13.61
CA ASP A 360 0.57 1.20 14.23
C ASP A 360 -0.23 2.17 13.35
N GLY A 361 -0.93 3.14 13.96
CA GLY A 361 -1.79 4.10 13.26
C GLY A 361 -1.12 4.82 12.08
N GLY A 362 0.18 5.07 12.13
CA GLY A 362 0.93 5.67 11.01
C GLY A 362 1.06 4.73 9.81
N TYR A 363 1.37 3.46 10.04
CA TYR A 363 1.38 2.46 8.97
C TYR A 363 -0.05 2.07 8.53
N ALA A 364 -1.04 2.16 9.42
CA ALA A 364 -2.44 1.98 9.06
C ALA A 364 -2.92 3.06 8.08
N TYR A 365 -2.44 4.31 8.23
CA TYR A 365 -2.66 5.36 7.24
C TYR A 365 -2.06 4.99 5.87
N ILE A 366 -0.80 4.53 5.84
CA ILE A 366 -0.14 4.07 4.60
C ILE A 366 -0.92 2.90 3.98
N ALA A 367 -1.28 1.89 4.77
CA ALA A 367 -2.06 0.74 4.35
C ALA A 367 -3.42 1.13 3.76
N GLY A 368 -4.10 2.12 4.36
CA GLY A 368 -5.34 2.68 3.83
C GLY A 368 -5.18 3.35 2.48
N GLN A 369 -4.09 4.10 2.27
CA GLN A 369 -3.75 4.68 0.96
C GLN A 369 -3.44 3.58 -0.08
N CYS A 370 -2.92 2.43 0.36
CA CYS A 370 -2.72 1.24 -0.48
C CYS A 370 -4.01 0.43 -0.73
N GLY A 371 -5.16 0.85 -0.20
CA GLY A 371 -6.46 0.20 -0.40
C GLY A 371 -6.79 -0.94 0.57
N LEU A 372 -6.02 -1.10 1.65
CA LEU A 372 -6.36 -2.01 2.75
C LEU A 372 -7.41 -1.37 3.66
N VAL A 373 -8.16 -2.20 4.37
CA VAL A 373 -9.21 -1.77 5.30
C VAL A 373 -8.90 -2.23 6.72
N PRO A 374 -9.22 -1.42 7.74
CA PRO A 374 -9.15 -1.84 9.14
C PRO A 374 -10.21 -2.91 9.43
N VAL A 375 -9.84 -3.91 10.22
CA VAL A 375 -10.69 -5.07 10.55
C VAL A 375 -11.00 -5.12 12.06
N MET A 376 -9.97 -5.02 12.90
CA MET A 376 -10.10 -5.04 14.37
C MET A 376 -9.07 -4.11 15.01
N ALA A 377 -9.44 -3.38 16.06
CA ALA A 377 -8.52 -2.55 16.82
C ALA A 377 -7.97 -3.31 18.04
N GLU A 378 -6.69 -3.10 18.35
CA GLU A 378 -6.13 -3.49 19.64
C GLU A 378 -6.77 -2.67 20.75
N LYS A 379 -6.96 -3.32 21.90
CA LYS A 379 -7.55 -2.73 23.11
C LYS A 379 -6.51 -2.78 24.23
N TYR A 380 -6.33 -1.69 24.97
CA TYR A 380 -5.26 -1.58 25.97
C TYR A 380 -5.74 -1.26 27.40
N ASP A 381 -7.03 -0.97 27.59
CA ASP A 381 -7.66 -0.77 28.89
C ASP A 381 -8.63 -1.94 29.19
N ASP A 382 -8.70 -2.37 30.45
CA ASP A 382 -9.54 -3.50 30.90
C ASP A 382 -11.02 -3.08 31.13
N GLY A 383 -11.37 -1.83 30.80
CA GLY A 383 -12.74 -1.34 30.83
C GLY A 383 -13.68 -2.17 29.96
N SER A 384 -14.99 -2.12 30.23
CA SER A 384 -15.98 -2.94 29.52
C SER A 384 -15.95 -2.74 27.99
N CYS A 385 -16.37 -3.74 27.21
CA CYS A 385 -16.39 -3.69 25.74
C CYS A 385 -17.38 -2.65 25.15
N THR A 386 -18.09 -1.89 25.97
CA THR A 386 -19.06 -0.88 25.52
C THR A 386 -18.48 0.52 25.35
N ASP A 387 -17.31 0.81 25.95
CA ASP A 387 -16.67 2.11 25.80
C ASP A 387 -15.70 2.08 24.61
N GLN A 388 -15.97 2.90 23.59
CA GLN A 388 -14.99 3.16 22.53
C GLN A 388 -13.73 3.78 23.17
N GLU A 389 -12.65 3.00 23.24
CA GLU A 389 -11.36 3.52 23.65
C GLU A 389 -10.97 4.69 22.74
N LYS A 390 -10.67 5.83 23.35
CA LYS A 390 -10.28 7.05 22.62
C LYS A 390 -8.85 6.99 22.06
N GLY A 391 -8.16 5.87 22.22
CA GLY A 391 -6.76 5.71 21.84
C GLY A 391 -5.78 5.87 23.00
N TYR A 392 -4.50 5.63 22.72
CA TYR A 392 -3.40 5.78 23.68
C TYR A 392 -2.77 7.19 23.61
N TYR A 393 -1.89 7.53 24.55
CA TYR A 393 -1.24 8.84 24.61
C TYR A 393 0.20 8.75 24.12
N ALA A 394 0.55 9.57 23.11
CA ALA A 394 1.91 9.76 22.65
C ALA A 394 2.63 10.79 23.54
N VAL A 395 3.77 10.42 24.11
CA VAL A 395 4.52 11.22 25.07
C VAL A 395 5.99 11.37 24.68
N ALA A 396 6.61 12.46 25.13
CA ALA A 396 8.05 12.65 25.10
C ALA A 396 8.59 12.45 26.52
N VAL A 397 9.50 11.49 26.70
CA VAL A 397 10.05 11.08 28.00
C VAL A 397 11.50 11.54 28.08
N VAL A 398 11.89 12.07 29.24
CA VAL A 398 13.26 12.47 29.56
C VAL A 398 13.66 11.93 30.92
N LYS A 399 14.96 11.90 31.19
CA LYS A 399 15.47 11.58 32.53
C LYS A 399 15.25 12.78 33.45
N LYS A 400 14.82 12.51 34.69
CA LYS A 400 14.63 13.52 35.74
C LYS A 400 15.95 14.15 36.17
N SER A 401 17.07 13.45 35.98
CA SER A 401 18.42 13.94 36.24
C SER A 401 18.79 15.16 35.38
N ASP A 402 18.32 15.22 34.13
CA ASP A 402 18.66 16.28 33.17
C ASP A 402 17.60 17.38 33.18
N ARG A 403 17.64 18.26 34.17
CA ARG A 403 16.61 19.31 34.41
C ARG A 403 16.52 20.36 33.31
N ASP A 404 17.60 20.58 32.57
CA ASP A 404 17.65 21.64 31.56
C ASP A 404 16.84 21.30 30.30
N ILE A 405 16.48 20.04 30.06
CA ILE A 405 15.77 19.63 28.86
C ILE A 405 14.27 19.95 29.00
N THR A 406 13.75 20.68 28.04
CA THR A 406 12.34 21.07 27.88
C THR A 406 11.90 20.86 26.43
N TRP A 407 10.60 20.95 26.16
CA TRP A 407 10.07 20.85 24.79
C TRP A 407 10.67 21.90 23.83
N ASP A 408 11.02 23.07 24.34
CA ASP A 408 11.49 24.20 23.52
C ASP A 408 12.97 24.16 23.15
N ASN A 409 13.78 23.40 23.89
CA ASN A 409 15.23 23.33 23.68
C ASN A 409 15.74 21.95 23.23
N LEU A 410 14.89 21.19 22.54
CA LEU A 410 15.24 19.88 21.97
C LEU A 410 16.27 19.95 20.82
N LYS A 411 16.52 21.14 20.26
CA LYS A 411 17.51 21.32 19.20
C LYS A 411 18.91 20.95 19.70
N GLY A 412 19.61 20.10 18.95
CA GLY A 412 20.95 19.61 19.28
C GLY A 412 20.98 18.52 20.35
N LYS A 413 19.83 18.07 20.87
CA LYS A 413 19.74 16.94 21.80
C LYS A 413 19.76 15.60 21.06
N LYS A 414 19.93 14.51 21.80
CA LYS A 414 19.91 13.13 21.31
C LYS A 414 18.52 12.53 21.40
N SER A 415 17.98 12.05 20.29
CA SER A 415 16.60 11.54 20.24
C SER A 415 16.50 10.04 20.03
N CYS A 416 15.49 9.42 20.64
CA CYS A 416 15.18 8.01 20.53
C CYS A 416 13.74 7.82 20.04
N HIS A 417 13.57 7.07 18.95
CA HIS A 417 12.29 6.90 18.26
C HIS A 417 11.96 5.42 18.09
N THR A 418 10.68 5.08 18.13
CA THR A 418 10.25 3.68 17.94
C THR A 418 10.58 3.13 16.55
N ALA A 419 10.35 3.95 15.53
CA ALA A 419 10.71 3.78 14.12
C ALA A 419 10.14 4.99 13.35
N VAL A 420 10.66 5.23 12.15
CA VAL A 420 10.09 6.17 11.18
C VAL A 420 8.64 5.76 10.84
N ASP A 421 7.80 6.74 10.53
CA ASP A 421 6.37 6.61 10.18
C ASP A 421 5.42 6.05 11.25
N ARG A 422 5.91 5.75 12.46
CA ARG A 422 5.06 5.37 13.60
C ARG A 422 4.47 6.59 14.30
N THR A 423 3.28 6.42 14.88
CA THR A 423 2.47 7.49 15.46
C THR A 423 3.19 8.24 16.57
N ALA A 424 3.46 7.57 17.70
CA ALA A 424 4.09 8.23 18.84
C ALA A 424 5.59 8.48 18.67
N GLY A 425 6.30 7.61 17.96
CA GLY A 425 7.74 7.72 17.78
C GLY A 425 8.18 8.69 16.68
N TRP A 426 7.30 9.02 15.72
CA TRP A 426 7.67 9.82 14.55
C TRP A 426 6.59 10.85 14.17
N ASN A 427 5.41 10.42 13.72
CA ASN A 427 4.44 11.31 13.08
C ASN A 427 3.98 12.45 13.98
N ILE A 428 3.66 12.16 15.25
CA ILE A 428 3.27 13.19 16.23
C ILE A 428 4.44 14.11 16.57
N PRO A 429 5.58 13.64 17.12
CA PRO A 429 6.66 14.53 17.53
C PRO A 429 7.28 15.28 16.34
N MET A 430 7.53 14.61 15.21
CA MET A 430 8.14 15.25 14.04
C MET A 430 7.14 16.18 13.34
N GLY A 431 5.84 15.88 13.36
CA GLY A 431 4.80 16.79 12.88
C GLY A 431 4.74 18.09 13.68
N LEU A 432 4.83 18.00 15.02
CA LEU A 432 4.91 19.17 15.89
C LEU A 432 6.20 19.97 15.66
N LEU A 433 7.36 19.31 15.53
CA LEU A 433 8.62 19.98 15.22
C LEU A 433 8.59 20.65 13.84
N TYR A 434 8.10 19.97 12.81
CA TYR A 434 7.93 20.52 11.47
C TYR A 434 7.02 21.76 11.48
N SER A 435 5.96 21.75 12.28
CA SER A 435 5.07 22.90 12.40
C SER A 435 5.81 24.17 12.84
N ARG A 436 6.88 24.02 13.65
CA ARG A 436 7.72 25.10 14.17
C ARG A 436 8.90 25.43 13.24
N THR A 437 9.61 24.41 12.76
CA THR A 437 10.85 24.60 11.98
C THR A 437 10.62 24.81 10.48
N LYS A 438 9.47 24.34 9.96
CA LYS A 438 9.15 24.27 8.53
C LYS A 438 10.20 23.54 7.69
N SER A 439 10.98 22.65 8.31
CA SER A 439 12.06 21.89 7.68
C SER A 439 11.90 20.40 7.96
N CYS A 440 12.09 19.56 6.93
CA CYS A 440 12.09 18.10 7.06
C CYS A 440 13.46 17.53 7.45
N LYS A 441 14.46 18.39 7.66
CA LYS A 441 15.82 17.98 8.03
C LYS A 441 15.94 17.75 9.53
N PHE A 442 15.26 16.72 10.03
CA PHE A 442 15.23 16.39 11.46
C PHE A 442 16.59 15.90 11.98
N ASP A 443 17.41 15.36 11.09
CA ASP A 443 18.79 14.95 11.32
C ASP A 443 19.78 16.12 11.48
N GLU A 444 19.42 17.32 11.02
CA GLU A 444 20.13 18.57 11.35
C GLU A 444 19.54 19.27 12.59
N TYR A 445 18.33 18.88 13.02
CA TYR A 445 17.69 19.43 14.22
C TYR A 445 18.20 18.77 15.50
N PHE A 446 18.23 17.43 15.54
CA PHE A 446 18.87 16.67 16.61
C PHE A 446 20.35 16.48 16.30
N SER A 447 21.18 16.33 17.34
CA SER A 447 22.63 16.13 17.11
C SER A 447 22.92 14.72 16.61
N GLN A 448 22.32 13.72 17.26
CA GLN A 448 22.39 12.29 16.93
C GLN A 448 21.09 11.63 17.40
N GLY A 449 20.77 10.45 16.87
CA GLY A 449 19.59 9.73 17.32
C GLY A 449 19.61 8.25 17.02
N CYS A 450 18.55 7.57 17.44
CA CYS A 450 18.15 6.30 16.86
C CYS A 450 16.70 6.37 16.38
N ALA A 451 16.53 6.37 15.05
CA ALA A 451 15.25 6.32 14.35
C ALA A 451 15.27 5.16 13.34
N PRO A 452 14.91 3.94 13.77
CA PRO A 452 14.89 2.77 12.90
C PRO A 452 14.05 3.01 11.64
N GLY A 453 14.60 2.69 10.47
CA GLY A 453 13.98 2.96 9.16
C GLY A 453 14.43 4.26 8.49
N TYR A 454 15.20 5.11 9.16
CA TYR A 454 15.77 6.32 8.54
C TYR A 454 16.98 5.98 7.64
N GLU A 455 17.50 6.98 6.93
CA GLU A 455 18.68 6.83 6.06
C GLU A 455 19.90 6.37 6.88
N LYS A 456 20.52 5.25 6.49
CA LYS A 456 21.60 4.58 7.26
C LYS A 456 22.83 5.45 7.53
N ASN A 457 23.08 6.45 6.68
CA ASN A 457 24.20 7.39 6.78
C ASN A 457 23.85 8.68 7.54
N SER A 458 22.64 8.79 8.07
CA SER A 458 22.19 9.97 8.82
C SER A 458 22.56 9.88 10.31
N THR A 459 22.68 11.05 10.94
CA THR A 459 22.90 11.20 12.38
C THR A 459 21.81 10.54 13.22
N LEU A 460 20.59 10.42 12.68
CA LEU A 460 19.46 9.74 13.33
C LEU A 460 19.61 8.22 13.41
N CYS A 461 20.64 7.63 12.80
CA CYS A 461 20.97 6.23 12.97
C CYS A 461 22.18 6.01 13.89
N ASP A 462 22.90 7.06 14.30
CA ASP A 462 24.20 6.92 14.99
C ASP A 462 24.12 6.19 16.32
N LEU A 463 23.05 6.40 17.09
CA LEU A 463 22.89 5.80 18.42
C LEU A 463 22.38 4.35 18.38
N CYS A 464 21.77 3.93 17.27
CA CYS A 464 21.18 2.61 17.09
C CYS A 464 22.17 1.44 17.33
N ILE A 465 21.66 0.27 17.68
CA ILE A 465 22.45 -0.90 18.11
C ILE A 465 21.96 -2.23 17.51
N GLY A 466 22.80 -3.25 17.61
CA GLY A 466 22.47 -4.60 17.17
C GLY A 466 23.03 -4.91 15.78
N PRO A 467 22.79 -6.14 15.29
CA PRO A 467 23.41 -6.65 14.06
C PRO A 467 23.01 -5.86 12.81
N ASN A 468 21.77 -5.38 12.76
CA ASN A 468 21.24 -4.61 11.63
C ASN A 468 20.92 -3.18 12.07
N LYS A 469 21.98 -2.39 12.30
CA LYS A 469 21.87 -1.01 12.77
C LYS A 469 20.85 -0.21 11.95
N CYS A 470 19.91 0.41 12.65
CA CYS A 470 18.84 1.25 12.13
C CYS A 470 17.79 0.52 11.25
N ALA A 471 17.75 -0.82 11.26
CA ALA A 471 16.69 -1.56 10.58
C ALA A 471 15.34 -1.42 11.30
N PRO A 472 14.21 -1.20 10.60
CA PRO A 472 12.90 -1.02 11.22
C PRO A 472 12.26 -2.36 11.62
N ASN A 473 13.00 -3.21 12.36
CA ASN A 473 12.52 -4.48 12.87
C ASN A 473 13.27 -4.91 14.15
N ASN A 474 12.85 -6.02 14.74
CA ASN A 474 13.38 -6.52 16.03
C ASN A 474 14.86 -6.98 16.01
N LYS A 475 15.57 -6.92 14.87
CA LYS A 475 17.03 -7.12 14.81
C LYS A 475 17.81 -5.86 15.23
N GLU A 476 17.13 -4.71 15.32
CA GLU A 476 17.65 -3.46 15.90
C GLU A 476 17.25 -3.40 17.38
N GLY A 477 18.23 -3.27 18.28
CA GLY A 477 17.99 -3.36 19.72
C GLY A 477 17.21 -2.18 20.30
N TYR A 478 17.14 -1.05 19.59
CA TYR A 478 16.33 0.11 19.97
C TYR A 478 15.02 0.25 19.16
N TYR A 479 14.62 -0.78 18.40
CA TYR A 479 13.35 -0.77 17.69
C TYR A 479 12.14 -0.92 18.62
N GLY A 480 11.05 -0.24 18.29
CA GLY A 480 9.78 -0.32 19.01
C GLY A 480 9.73 0.50 20.30
N TYR A 481 8.65 0.35 21.07
CA TYR A 481 8.43 1.14 22.29
C TYR A 481 9.50 0.85 23.36
N THR A 482 9.73 -0.42 23.67
CA THR A 482 10.75 -0.85 24.64
C THR A 482 12.15 -0.45 24.20
N GLY A 483 12.47 -0.62 22.91
CA GLY A 483 13.78 -0.25 22.38
C GLY A 483 14.04 1.26 22.42
N ALA A 484 13.06 2.09 22.09
CA ALA A 484 13.19 3.54 22.18
C ALA A 484 13.37 4.02 23.63
N PHE A 485 12.67 3.40 24.60
CA PHE A 485 12.88 3.70 26.01
C PHE A 485 14.25 3.24 26.50
N ARG A 486 14.72 2.06 26.08
CA ARG A 486 16.07 1.59 26.33
C ARG A 486 17.14 2.54 25.77
N CYS A 487 16.92 3.07 24.57
CA CYS A 487 17.79 4.07 23.96
C CYS A 487 17.94 5.32 24.84
N LEU A 488 16.85 5.81 25.46
CA LEU A 488 16.90 6.93 26.41
C LEU A 488 17.73 6.61 27.65
N VAL A 489 17.58 5.40 28.19
CA VAL A 489 18.33 4.94 29.37
C VAL A 489 19.83 4.89 29.07
N GLU A 490 20.22 4.32 27.92
CA GLU A 490 21.62 4.03 27.62
C GLU A 490 22.37 5.19 26.94
N LYS A 491 21.72 6.01 26.09
CA LYS A 491 22.43 6.97 25.21
C LYS A 491 21.71 8.30 24.95
N GLY A 492 20.39 8.30 24.91
CA GLY A 492 19.57 9.43 24.46
C GLY A 492 19.28 10.45 25.55
N ASP A 493 18.76 11.60 25.10
CA ASP A 493 18.28 12.69 25.96
C ASP A 493 16.75 12.69 26.05
N VAL A 494 16.07 12.30 24.97
CA VAL A 494 14.59 12.22 24.87
C VAL A 494 14.15 10.96 24.12
N ALA A 495 13.11 10.29 24.61
CA ALA A 495 12.42 9.21 23.89
C ALA A 495 10.98 9.56 23.55
N PHE A 496 10.56 9.22 22.33
CA PHE A 496 9.19 9.40 21.87
C PHE A 496 8.47 8.04 21.83
N VAL A 497 7.53 7.84 22.76
CA VAL A 497 6.89 6.53 23.01
C VAL A 497 5.42 6.71 23.45
N LYS A 498 4.70 5.60 23.67
CA LYS A 498 3.38 5.64 24.33
C LYS A 498 3.54 5.71 25.85
N ALA A 499 2.61 6.36 26.55
CA ALA A 499 2.68 6.59 28.00
C ALA A 499 2.88 5.29 28.83
N GLN A 500 2.24 4.19 28.43
CA GLN A 500 2.34 2.90 29.15
C GLN A 500 3.74 2.28 29.08
N THR A 501 4.58 2.70 28.13
CA THR A 501 5.91 2.09 27.90
C THR A 501 6.80 2.18 29.13
N ILE A 502 6.75 3.31 29.85
CA ILE A 502 7.60 3.53 31.03
C ILE A 502 7.15 2.58 32.14
N LEU A 503 5.85 2.55 32.45
CA LEU A 503 5.25 1.66 33.46
C LEU A 503 5.58 0.18 33.19
N GLN A 504 5.56 -0.24 31.93
CA GLN A 504 5.86 -1.61 31.50
C GLN A 504 7.34 -2.00 31.65
N ASN A 505 8.25 -1.03 31.78
CA ASN A 505 9.69 -1.26 31.79
C ASN A 505 10.40 -0.78 33.07
N THR A 506 9.66 -0.27 34.06
CA THR A 506 10.17 0.14 35.37
C THR A 506 9.57 -0.70 36.49
N GLU A 507 10.02 -0.49 37.73
CA GLU A 507 9.45 -1.13 38.94
C GLU A 507 9.50 -2.68 38.88
N GLY A 508 10.48 -3.23 38.18
CA GLY A 508 10.66 -4.68 38.04
C GLY A 508 9.75 -5.36 37.01
N ASN A 509 8.93 -4.61 36.26
CA ASN A 509 8.04 -5.17 35.23
C ASN A 509 8.78 -5.72 34.00
N ASN A 510 10.03 -5.29 33.78
CA ASN A 510 10.92 -5.85 32.76
C ASN A 510 12.15 -6.51 33.41
N ASN A 511 12.34 -7.80 33.12
CA ASN A 511 13.41 -8.64 33.68
C ASN A 511 14.75 -8.52 32.93
N GLU A 512 14.80 -7.78 31.82
CA GLU A 512 16.03 -7.56 31.05
C GLU A 512 17.07 -6.77 31.86
N ALA A 513 18.35 -7.09 31.64
CA ALA A 513 19.45 -6.54 32.45
C ALA A 513 19.54 -5.01 32.47
N TRP A 514 19.17 -4.33 31.37
CA TRP A 514 19.20 -2.87 31.27
C TRP A 514 18.05 -2.18 32.02
N ALA A 515 16.95 -2.90 32.27
CA ALA A 515 15.75 -2.36 32.92
C ALA A 515 15.73 -2.64 34.44
N LYS A 516 16.63 -3.51 34.92
CA LYS A 516 16.74 -3.85 36.35
C LYS A 516 17.08 -2.61 37.17
N GLY A 517 16.22 -2.31 38.16
CA GLY A 517 16.42 -1.22 39.10
C GLY A 517 15.97 0.16 38.60
N LEU A 518 15.40 0.25 37.39
CA LEU A 518 14.80 1.50 36.92
C LEU A 518 13.54 1.82 37.72
N LYS A 519 13.50 3.03 38.29
CA LYS A 519 12.31 3.53 39.00
C LYS A 519 11.52 4.45 38.10
N LEU A 520 10.22 4.46 38.29
CA LEU A 520 9.31 5.32 37.57
C LEU A 520 9.59 6.81 37.82
N ASP A 521 10.03 7.15 39.05
CA ASP A 521 10.39 8.53 39.44
C ASP A 521 11.71 9.01 38.80
N ASP A 522 12.49 8.15 38.15
CA ASP A 522 13.72 8.56 37.45
C ASP A 522 13.40 9.29 36.11
N PHE A 523 12.13 9.32 35.71
CA PHE A 523 11.68 9.83 34.41
C PHE A 523 10.57 10.87 34.56
N GLU A 524 10.51 11.78 33.59
CA GLU A 524 9.47 12.81 33.49
C GLU A 524 9.00 12.95 32.04
N LEU A 525 7.82 13.53 31.87
CA LEU A 525 7.23 13.84 30.57
C LEU A 525 7.48 15.31 30.22
N LEU A 526 7.84 15.56 28.97
CA LEU A 526 7.86 16.90 28.40
C LEU A 526 6.47 17.26 27.89
N CYS A 527 5.91 18.35 28.40
CA CYS A 527 4.63 18.85 27.97
C CYS A 527 4.80 19.88 26.85
N PRO A 528 3.83 20.00 25.90
CA PRO A 528 3.91 20.98 24.81
C PRO A 528 3.98 22.45 25.26
N ASP A 529 3.55 22.75 26.49
CA ASP A 529 3.60 24.08 27.12
C ASP A 529 5.00 24.44 27.70
N GLY A 530 5.98 23.55 27.54
CA GLY A 530 7.34 23.71 28.06
C GLY A 530 7.53 23.19 29.49
N SER A 531 6.45 22.83 30.19
CA SER A 531 6.52 22.25 31.53
C SER A 531 6.96 20.77 31.51
N ARG A 532 7.28 20.26 32.69
CA ARG A 532 7.60 18.85 32.93
C ARG A 532 6.64 18.30 33.97
N LYS A 533 6.15 17.08 33.76
CA LYS A 533 5.26 16.40 34.72
C LYS A 533 5.69 14.97 35.00
N PRO A 534 5.31 14.39 36.16
CA PRO A 534 5.47 12.98 36.43
C PRO A 534 4.80 12.10 35.36
N VAL A 535 5.32 10.88 35.19
CA VAL A 535 4.84 9.94 34.17
C VAL A 535 3.36 9.58 34.34
N GLN A 536 2.84 9.57 35.56
CA GLN A 536 1.45 9.26 35.88
C GLN A 536 0.47 10.31 35.34
N ASP A 537 0.93 11.54 35.14
CA ASP A 537 0.11 12.66 34.69
C ASP A 537 0.01 12.75 33.16
N TYR A 538 0.31 11.66 32.45
CA TYR A 538 0.29 11.58 30.98
C TYR A 538 -1.03 12.05 30.35
N LYS A 539 -2.17 11.86 31.04
CA LYS A 539 -3.48 12.36 30.56
C LYS A 539 -3.52 13.88 30.46
N SER A 540 -2.77 14.59 31.30
CA SER A 540 -2.65 16.06 31.27
C SER A 540 -1.38 16.55 30.56
N CYS A 541 -0.39 15.69 30.36
CA CYS A 541 0.89 16.01 29.71
C CYS A 541 1.25 14.96 28.67
N HIS A 542 0.83 15.21 27.43
CA HIS A 542 1.11 14.38 26.27
C HIS A 542 1.23 15.26 25.02
N LEU A 543 1.83 14.72 23.97
CA LEU A 543 1.97 15.42 22.69
C LEU A 543 0.67 15.39 21.89
N ALA A 544 0.04 14.22 21.84
CA ALA A 544 -1.26 14.01 21.22
C ALA A 544 -1.88 12.68 21.69
N GLN A 545 -3.19 12.56 21.51
CA GLN A 545 -3.88 11.28 21.55
C GLN A 545 -3.68 10.55 20.20
N ALA A 546 -3.37 9.26 20.26
CA ALA A 546 -3.03 8.42 19.13
C ALA A 546 -4.04 7.26 19.00
N PRO A 547 -4.51 6.91 17.79
CA PRO A 547 -5.39 5.77 17.61
C PRO A 547 -4.69 4.48 18.00
N ASN A 548 -5.44 3.52 18.56
CA ASN A 548 -4.91 2.20 18.84
C ASN A 548 -4.42 1.52 17.57
N HIS A 549 -3.52 0.55 17.74
CA HIS A 549 -3.05 -0.26 16.61
C HIS A 549 -4.22 -1.07 16.05
N VAL A 550 -4.15 -1.37 14.76
CA VAL A 550 -5.29 -1.95 14.03
C VAL A 550 -4.82 -3.07 13.11
N VAL A 551 -5.57 -4.16 13.12
CA VAL A 551 -5.45 -5.23 12.14
C VAL A 551 -6.01 -4.73 10.82
N VAL A 552 -5.21 -4.82 9.76
CA VAL A 552 -5.63 -4.47 8.40
C VAL A 552 -5.72 -5.72 7.52
N SER A 553 -6.59 -5.67 6.53
CA SER A 553 -6.70 -6.72 5.50
C SER A 553 -7.22 -6.14 4.18
N ARG A 554 -7.27 -6.95 3.12
CA ARG A 554 -7.98 -6.62 1.89
C ARG A 554 -9.49 -6.71 2.12
N LYS A 555 -10.26 -5.90 1.39
CA LYS A 555 -11.72 -5.79 1.55
C LYS A 555 -12.43 -7.15 1.46
N GLU A 556 -12.02 -8.01 0.53
CA GLU A 556 -12.59 -9.34 0.30
C GLU A 556 -12.22 -10.39 1.35
N LYS A 557 -11.21 -10.12 2.19
CA LYS A 557 -10.77 -11.01 3.29
C LYS A 557 -11.15 -10.48 4.68
N ALA A 558 -11.58 -9.22 4.79
CA ALA A 558 -11.86 -8.56 6.06
C ALA A 558 -12.81 -9.36 6.97
N ASP A 559 -13.94 -9.84 6.45
CA ASP A 559 -14.91 -10.62 7.23
C ASP A 559 -14.31 -11.95 7.73
N ARG A 560 -13.53 -12.62 6.89
CA ARG A 560 -12.86 -13.88 7.27
C ARG A 560 -11.81 -13.64 8.36
N VAL A 561 -10.99 -12.59 8.22
CA VAL A 561 -10.00 -12.21 9.21
C VAL A 561 -10.67 -11.90 10.55
N SER A 562 -11.74 -11.09 10.53
CA SER A 562 -12.51 -10.76 11.73
C SER A 562 -13.05 -12.02 12.42
N ASN A 563 -13.73 -12.90 11.67
CA ASN A 563 -14.30 -14.13 12.22
C ASN A 563 -13.24 -15.07 12.82
N VAL A 564 -12.10 -15.24 12.15
CA VAL A 564 -11.01 -16.09 12.66
C VAL A 564 -10.41 -15.49 13.92
N LEU A 565 -10.14 -14.19 13.96
CA LEU A 565 -9.56 -13.54 15.14
C LEU A 565 -10.51 -13.57 16.34
N HIS A 566 -11.81 -13.32 16.15
CA HIS A 566 -12.81 -13.49 17.20
C HIS A 566 -12.82 -14.93 17.74
N PHE A 567 -12.83 -15.92 16.85
CA PHE A 567 -12.79 -17.32 17.24
C PHE A 567 -11.51 -17.69 18.03
N GLN A 568 -10.34 -17.19 17.61
CA GLN A 568 -9.07 -17.43 18.32
C GLN A 568 -9.09 -16.79 19.72
N LEU A 569 -9.60 -15.56 19.85
CA LEU A 569 -9.75 -14.89 21.15
C LEU A 569 -10.69 -15.66 22.09
N ASP A 570 -11.84 -16.10 21.59
CA ASP A 570 -12.83 -16.83 22.39
C ASP A 570 -12.35 -18.23 22.78
N SER A 571 -11.65 -18.93 21.87
CA SER A 571 -11.11 -20.27 22.12
C SER A 571 -10.04 -20.28 23.21
N TRP A 572 -9.37 -19.15 23.46
CA TRP A 572 -8.31 -19.04 24.48
C TRP A 572 -8.78 -18.44 25.81
N LYS A 573 -10.00 -17.87 25.89
CA LYS A 573 -10.59 -17.39 27.15
C LYS A 573 -10.66 -18.47 28.24
N PRO A 574 -11.05 -19.73 27.96
CA PRO A 574 -11.04 -20.79 28.98
C PRO A 574 -9.62 -21.18 29.43
N VAL A 575 -8.65 -21.15 28.51
CA VAL A 575 -7.25 -21.53 28.78
C VAL A 575 -6.54 -20.49 29.63
N LEU A 576 -6.82 -19.20 29.42
CA LEU A 576 -6.29 -18.10 30.23
C LEU A 576 -6.86 -18.12 31.66
N SER A 577 -8.16 -18.38 31.84
CA SER A 577 -8.74 -18.54 33.19
C SER A 577 -8.15 -19.73 33.94
N THR A 578 -7.78 -20.81 33.24
CA THR A 578 -7.19 -22.00 33.86
C THR A 578 -5.71 -21.79 34.18
N LYS A 579 -4.93 -21.11 33.32
CA LYS A 579 -3.53 -20.74 33.61
C LYS A 579 -3.41 -19.72 34.75
N VAL A 580 -4.31 -18.74 34.82
CA VAL A 580 -4.37 -17.78 35.93
C VAL A 580 -4.68 -18.51 37.25
N LYS A 581 -5.68 -19.43 37.25
CA LYS A 581 -5.96 -20.26 38.42
C LYS A 581 -4.78 -21.17 38.83
N ILE A 582 -4.03 -21.72 37.87
CA ILE A 582 -2.85 -22.54 38.18
C ILE A 582 -1.70 -21.68 38.73
N GLN A 583 -1.49 -20.46 38.22
CA GLN A 583 -0.49 -19.54 38.76
C GLN A 583 -0.86 -18.99 40.14
N GLU A 584 -2.15 -18.70 40.38
CA GLU A 584 -2.65 -18.32 41.71
C GLU A 584 -2.49 -19.48 42.71
N VAL A 585 -2.87 -20.70 42.34
CA VAL A 585 -2.69 -21.89 43.20
C VAL A 585 -1.21 -22.18 43.45
N ALA A 586 -0.34 -22.01 42.45
CA ALA A 586 1.11 -22.17 42.63
C ALA A 586 1.70 -21.11 43.57
N ALA A 587 1.21 -19.86 43.52
CA ALA A 587 1.59 -18.80 44.45
C ALA A 587 1.11 -19.09 45.88
N THR A 588 -0.11 -19.59 46.05
CA THR A 588 -0.65 -19.97 47.38
C THR A 588 0.08 -21.18 47.98
N VAL A 589 0.47 -22.16 47.17
CA VAL A 589 1.24 -23.33 47.64
C VAL A 589 2.66 -22.92 48.08
N MET A 590 3.30 -21.96 47.41
CA MET A 590 4.60 -21.43 47.84
C MET A 590 4.52 -20.60 49.14
N GLU A 591 3.42 -19.87 49.39
CA GLU A 591 3.19 -19.18 50.68
C GLU A 591 2.90 -20.16 51.83
N MET A 592 2.23 -21.28 51.56
CA MET A 592 1.96 -22.32 52.57
C MET A 592 3.20 -23.11 52.99
N ASP A 593 4.20 -23.27 52.11
CA ASP A 593 5.47 -23.91 52.45
C ASP A 593 6.42 -23.00 53.25
N ALA A 594 6.33 -21.66 53.09
CA ALA A 594 7.10 -20.71 53.87
C ALA A 594 6.66 -20.63 55.35
N HIS A 595 5.37 -20.88 55.64
CA HIS A 595 4.85 -20.87 57.01
C HIS A 595 5.10 -22.15 57.82
N LYS A 596 5.59 -23.23 57.19
CA LYS A 596 5.91 -24.50 57.88
C LYS A 596 7.37 -24.60 58.38
N ILE A 597 8.21 -23.60 58.13
CA ILE A 597 9.64 -23.63 58.50
C ILE A 597 9.95 -22.85 59.79
N HIS A 598 8.99 -22.10 60.36
CA HIS A 598 9.17 -21.40 61.64
C HIS A 598 8.30 -22.00 62.74
N GLY A 599 8.69 -23.15 63.29
CA GLY A 599 7.97 -23.74 64.43
C GLY A 599 8.47 -25.10 64.91
N LEU A 600 9.75 -25.23 65.25
CA LEU A 600 10.24 -26.35 66.08
C LEU A 600 11.20 -25.82 67.16
N PRO A 601 10.95 -26.12 68.46
CA PRO A 601 11.72 -25.57 69.56
C PRO A 601 13.04 -26.34 69.77
N LEU A 602 14.09 -25.59 70.10
CA LEU A 602 15.35 -26.09 70.66
C LEU A 602 15.07 -26.80 72.01
N ALA A 603 15.28 -28.10 72.07
CA ALA A 603 15.37 -28.88 73.30
C ALA A 603 16.80 -29.38 73.51
N SER A 604 17.28 -29.19 74.74
CA SER A 604 18.64 -29.43 75.24
C SER A 604 18.92 -30.89 75.63
N MET A 605 20.23 -31.17 75.84
CA MET A 605 20.85 -32.31 76.57
C MET A 605 20.96 -33.62 75.76
N ALA A 606 22.10 -34.33 75.72
CA ALA A 606 23.28 -34.38 76.58
C ALA A 606 24.56 -34.68 75.78
#